data_AF-A0A9D8N7D7-F1
#
_entry.id   AF-A0A9D8N7D7-F1
#
_cell.length_a   1.000
_cell.length_b   1.000
_cell.length_c   1.000
_cell.angle_alpha   90.00
_cell.angle_beta   90.00
_cell.angle_gamma   90.00
#
_symmetry.space_group_name_H-M   'P 1'
#
loop_
_entity.id
_entity.type
_entity.pdbx_description
1 polymer ?
#
loop_
_entity_poly.entity_id
_entity_poly.type
_entity_poly.pdbx_seq_one_letter_code
_entity_poly.pdbx_strand_id
1 'polypeptide(L)'
;DAYAAAEVTGDDRFTDVGTFQSTNPTIHGDLAFWASKGQMRLPHSSELKDLRAGTEETNANLQAGYYISERNGNTQKIYGVLITSSPSWETSTREGTAIELTDADMEAGLFLPKAGRRPNNSATSIKHFNGQGAYWSSTFGSNAEGFTDCVTVLGFNASNGIVYGYTEKWKESFGIGDTQCGNMIRPVLYNPSDEVKSPKAVPTANSLRPWREGEMDIHLINSARGECNFVIMPDGTSIIVDAGEIGENDELVPRKPSNDSSDPLFARVYKVHTTYMKYFLQNTRHNYIDYALATHYHTDHIGAPKTNYKMSSDDSYIVCGLSAIYEDIPIKTLVDRKGPGVGFNDFAHYSEDDIHEDTYNNYTTFAQKMVTRDGMEWQAISGANRNNQFAPKYGTTEASFKVIGYDYKYWNGSSFTTGNTDNRENGSSITMLLSYGDFNCYFGADCGAQCGYNIMTNICSSVGKVEVLKAPHHMAESAFSNTQAVILQPKVTVASSFGINTPNDACVAAADAYGDVFATNNGTGVSLKDSGGHFCVRVQGDGTFMVFKLKDTDYSYEVLASYGPYSCH
;
A
#
# COMPACT_ATOMS: atom_id res chain seq x y z
N ASP A 1 44.73 11.89 -2.38
CA ASP A 1 44.66 13.36 -2.21
C ASP A 1 43.53 13.88 -3.09
N ALA A 2 42.46 14.53 -2.65
CA ALA A 2 42.02 15.05 -1.37
C ALA A 2 40.48 14.91 -1.34
N TYR A 3 39.92 14.19 -0.37
CA TYR A 3 38.48 14.22 -0.10
C TYR A 3 38.32 14.86 1.27
N ALA A 4 38.23 16.18 1.28
CA ALA A 4 37.98 16.96 2.47
C ALA A 4 36.66 16.49 3.11
N ALA A 5 36.74 16.17 4.40
CA ALA A 5 35.58 15.87 5.22
C ALA A 5 34.66 17.10 5.24
N ALA A 6 33.58 17.05 4.46
CA ALA A 6 32.47 17.95 4.65
C ALA A 6 31.61 17.40 5.80
N GLU A 7 31.58 18.11 6.93
CA GLU A 7 30.53 17.90 7.93
C GLU A 7 29.19 18.28 7.28
N VAL A 8 28.35 17.29 7.01
CA VAL A 8 26.98 17.51 6.54
C VAL A 8 26.07 17.45 7.76
N THR A 9 25.38 18.54 8.07
CA THR A 9 24.31 18.58 9.09
C THR A 9 23.06 17.92 8.52
N GLY A 10 22.59 16.83 9.13
CA GLY A 10 21.43 16.04 8.67
C GLY A 10 20.22 16.05 9.61
N ASP A 11 19.06 16.31 9.00
CA ASP A 11 17.68 15.79 9.14
C ASP A 11 17.16 15.10 10.44
N ASP A 12 16.01 15.57 10.94
CA ASP A 12 15.25 15.11 12.11
C ASP A 12 14.64 13.70 11.99
N ARG A 13 14.73 13.04 10.82
CA ARG A 13 14.19 11.69 10.55
C ARG A 13 14.91 10.54 11.26
N PHE A 14 15.84 10.82 12.16
CA PHE A 14 16.63 9.80 12.86
C PHE A 14 16.70 10.00 14.38
N THR A 15 15.57 10.29 15.02
CA THR A 15 15.48 10.63 16.45
C THR A 15 15.24 9.45 17.39
N ASP A 16 15.33 8.19 16.94
CA ASP A 16 15.08 7.06 17.83
C ASP A 16 16.21 6.85 18.84
N VAL A 17 15.98 7.39 20.05
CA VAL A 17 16.78 7.15 21.24
C VAL A 17 16.43 5.75 21.76
N GLY A 18 17.03 4.72 21.16
CA GLY A 18 16.94 3.35 21.67
C GLY A 18 17.50 3.26 23.09
N THR A 19 16.62 3.22 24.07
CA THR A 19 16.96 3.12 25.49
C THR A 19 17.47 1.72 25.81
N PHE A 20 18.75 1.66 26.19
CA PHE A 20 19.41 0.49 26.76
C PHE A 20 18.75 0.12 28.10
N GLN A 21 18.04 -1.00 28.16
CA GLN A 21 18.00 -1.95 29.29
C GLN A 21 16.98 -3.06 29.00
N SER A 22 17.42 -4.16 28.40
CA SER A 22 16.98 -5.52 28.79
C SER A 22 17.60 -6.60 27.90
N THR A 23 17.73 -7.76 28.52
CA THR A 23 18.39 -9.01 28.15
C THR A 23 17.72 -9.76 26.99
N ASN A 24 17.22 -9.07 25.96
CA ASN A 24 16.49 -9.71 24.87
C ASN A 24 17.28 -9.62 23.54
N PRO A 25 17.75 -10.74 22.97
CA PRO A 25 18.59 -10.75 21.76
C PRO A 25 17.88 -10.32 20.46
N THR A 26 16.59 -9.97 20.51
CA THR A 26 15.74 -9.69 19.33
C THR A 26 15.72 -8.22 18.88
N ILE A 27 16.40 -7.31 19.58
CA ILE A 27 16.30 -5.85 19.34
C ILE A 27 17.52 -5.20 18.67
N HIS A 28 18.55 -5.98 18.29
CA HIS A 28 19.76 -5.42 17.67
C HIS A 28 19.57 -5.23 16.16
N GLY A 29 19.02 -4.09 15.75
CA GLY A 29 18.94 -3.71 14.33
C GLY A 29 19.86 -2.54 14.02
N ASP A 30 20.60 -2.62 12.91
CA ASP A 30 21.19 -1.46 12.23
C ASP A 30 20.05 -0.54 11.72
N LEU A 31 20.28 0.77 11.66
CA LEU A 31 19.37 1.71 10.99
C LEU A 31 18.94 1.23 9.60
N ALA A 32 19.72 0.39 8.93
CA ALA A 32 19.36 -0.27 7.68
C ALA A 32 18.25 -1.34 7.80
N PHE A 33 18.23 -2.16 8.86
CA PHE A 33 17.13 -3.11 9.10
C PHE A 33 15.82 -2.33 9.32
N TRP A 34 15.89 -1.25 10.09
CA TRP A 34 14.75 -0.39 10.38
C TRP A 34 14.31 0.46 9.18
N ALA A 35 15.25 1.02 8.41
CA ALA A 35 14.95 1.84 7.22
C ALA A 35 14.48 1.02 6.02
N SER A 36 14.94 -0.24 5.89
CA SER A 36 14.43 -1.20 4.90
C SER A 36 13.18 -1.96 5.37
N LYS A 37 12.69 -1.68 6.59
CA LYS A 37 11.56 -2.39 7.20
C LYS A 37 11.71 -3.92 7.20
N GLY A 38 12.92 -4.41 7.47
CA GLY A 38 13.22 -5.84 7.56
C GLY A 38 13.48 -6.55 6.22
N GLN A 39 13.41 -5.86 5.07
CA GLN A 39 13.76 -6.44 3.77
C GLN A 39 15.26 -6.79 3.67
N MET A 40 16.12 -6.03 4.35
CA MET A 40 17.52 -6.35 4.51
C MET A 40 17.77 -6.83 5.93
N ARG A 41 18.21 -8.07 6.08
CA ARG A 41 18.56 -8.64 7.39
C ARG A 41 20.00 -8.32 7.75
N LEU A 42 20.26 -8.19 9.06
CA LEU A 42 21.63 -8.25 9.55
C LEU A 42 22.18 -9.67 9.33
N PRO A 43 23.45 -9.80 8.96
CA PRO A 43 24.05 -11.11 8.78
C PRO A 43 24.21 -11.82 10.15
N HIS A 44 23.93 -13.13 10.18
CA HIS A 44 23.98 -13.98 11.36
C HIS A 44 25.41 -14.22 11.83
N SER A 45 25.60 -14.51 13.13
CA SER A 45 26.94 -14.79 13.66
C SER A 45 27.61 -15.99 12.99
N SER A 46 26.86 -16.97 12.47
CA SER A 46 27.39 -18.08 11.68
C SER A 46 27.94 -17.61 10.34
N GLU A 47 27.16 -16.82 9.60
CA GLU A 47 27.58 -16.21 8.34
C GLU A 47 28.81 -15.31 8.55
N LEU A 48 28.90 -14.61 9.69
CA LEU A 48 30.09 -13.82 10.02
C LEU A 48 31.32 -14.67 10.33
N LYS A 49 31.15 -15.89 10.84
CA LYS A 49 32.27 -16.82 11.09
C LYS A 49 32.85 -17.31 9.77
N ASP A 50 32.00 -17.59 8.78
CA ASP A 50 32.42 -18.04 7.45
C ASP A 50 33.19 -16.95 6.66
N LEU A 51 33.04 -15.68 7.05
CA LEU A 51 33.63 -14.50 6.39
C LEU A 51 34.94 -14.01 6.99
N ARG A 52 35.27 -14.38 8.23
CA ARG A 52 36.45 -13.87 8.95
C ARG A 52 37.72 -14.45 8.33
N ALA A 53 38.62 -13.59 7.87
CA ALA A 53 39.96 -14.03 7.47
C ALA A 53 40.76 -14.52 8.71
N GLY A 54 41.31 -15.74 8.65
CA GLY A 54 42.30 -16.23 9.62
C GLY A 54 42.04 -17.59 10.26
N THR A 55 40.93 -18.27 9.94
CA THR A 55 40.74 -19.69 10.26
C THR A 55 40.82 -20.49 8.96
N GLU A 56 41.42 -21.68 8.97
CA GLU A 56 41.72 -22.52 7.79
C GLU A 56 40.46 -23.04 7.02
N GLU A 57 39.28 -22.43 7.24
CA GLU A 57 37.96 -22.92 6.85
C GLU A 57 37.06 -21.83 6.22
N THR A 58 37.60 -20.78 5.57
CA THR A 58 36.73 -19.80 4.88
C THR A 58 36.28 -20.33 3.50
N ASN A 59 34.98 -20.62 3.34
CA ASN A 59 34.36 -21.09 2.09
C ASN A 59 33.63 -19.97 1.32
N ALA A 60 34.23 -18.77 1.20
CA ALA A 60 33.56 -17.63 0.56
C ALA A 60 34.49 -16.83 -0.38
N ASN A 61 34.02 -16.54 -1.58
CA ASN A 61 34.64 -15.62 -2.53
C ASN A 61 34.23 -14.19 -2.22
N LEU A 62 35.17 -13.24 -2.33
CA LEU A 62 34.95 -11.83 -2.03
C LEU A 62 35.30 -10.97 -3.25
N GLN A 63 34.36 -10.11 -3.65
CA GLN A 63 34.53 -9.19 -4.78
C GLN A 63 34.17 -7.77 -4.37
N ALA A 64 35.12 -6.85 -4.40
CA ALA A 64 34.82 -5.43 -4.32
C ALA A 64 34.00 -5.02 -5.54
N GLY A 65 32.96 -4.20 -5.35
CA GLY A 65 32.15 -3.77 -6.47
C GLY A 65 31.26 -2.58 -6.17
N TYR A 66 30.46 -2.19 -7.16
CA TYR A 66 29.43 -1.18 -7.01
C TYR A 66 28.17 -1.57 -7.77
N TYR A 67 27.03 -1.31 -7.15
CA TYR A 67 25.73 -1.47 -7.78
C TYR A 67 25.24 -0.13 -8.33
N ILE A 68 24.72 -0.11 -9.55
CA ILE A 68 24.09 1.08 -10.12
C ILE A 68 22.62 1.10 -9.71
N SER A 69 22.23 2.11 -8.94
CA SER A 69 20.83 2.34 -8.58
C SER A 69 20.31 3.56 -9.34
N GLU A 70 19.20 3.38 -10.04
CA GLU A 70 18.43 4.49 -10.60
C GLU A 70 17.32 4.87 -9.62
N ARG A 71 17.35 6.13 -9.16
CA ARG A 71 16.30 6.66 -8.30
C ARG A 71 15.99 8.10 -8.66
N ASN A 72 14.71 8.36 -8.95
CA ASN A 72 14.20 9.69 -9.30
C ASN A 72 14.97 10.33 -10.48
N GLY A 73 15.28 9.53 -11.51
CA GLY A 73 15.95 10.00 -12.73
C GLY A 73 17.47 10.22 -12.61
N ASN A 74 18.10 9.81 -11.50
CA ASN A 74 19.54 9.90 -11.31
C ASN A 74 20.18 8.53 -11.11
N THR A 75 21.25 8.26 -11.88
CA THR A 75 22.07 7.06 -11.80
C THR A 75 23.18 7.25 -10.76
N GLN A 76 23.25 6.38 -9.75
CA GLN A 76 24.28 6.46 -8.71
C GLN A 76 24.96 5.12 -8.42
N LYS A 77 26.25 5.17 -8.09
CA LYS A 77 27.07 3.98 -7.77
C LYS A 77 27.14 3.76 -6.27
N ILE A 78 26.64 2.61 -5.80
CA ILE A 78 26.71 2.17 -4.41
C ILE A 78 27.85 1.18 -4.27
N TYR A 79 28.98 1.60 -3.72
CA TYR A 79 30.17 0.75 -3.55
C TYR A 79 30.07 -0.16 -2.32
N GLY A 80 30.58 -1.38 -2.41
CA GLY A 80 30.57 -2.39 -1.35
C GLY A 80 31.45 -3.60 -1.66
N VAL A 81 31.22 -4.70 -0.94
CA VAL A 81 31.80 -6.01 -1.20
C VAL A 81 30.67 -7.02 -1.38
N LEU A 82 30.69 -7.74 -2.48
CA LEU A 82 29.85 -8.91 -2.72
C LEU A 82 30.56 -10.15 -2.20
N ILE A 83 29.78 -11.01 -1.56
CA ILE A 83 30.25 -12.27 -0.98
C ILE A 83 29.45 -13.41 -1.59
N THR A 84 30.12 -14.37 -2.20
CA THR A 84 29.48 -15.57 -2.76
C THR A 84 30.08 -16.84 -2.14
N SER A 85 29.33 -17.93 -2.12
CA SER A 85 29.81 -19.22 -1.62
C SER A 85 30.91 -19.79 -2.53
N SER A 86 31.96 -20.36 -1.94
CA SER A 86 32.96 -21.16 -2.64
C SER A 86 32.79 -22.63 -2.25
N PRO A 87 32.77 -23.59 -3.20
CA PRO A 87 32.76 -25.02 -2.87
C PRO A 87 33.97 -25.39 -2.01
N SER A 88 33.80 -26.33 -1.06
CA SER A 88 34.86 -26.72 -0.10
C SER A 88 36.15 -27.28 -0.71
N TRP A 89 36.17 -27.54 -2.02
CA TRP A 89 37.32 -28.04 -2.78
C TRP A 89 38.02 -26.96 -3.63
N GLU A 90 37.49 -25.74 -3.69
CA GLU A 90 38.06 -24.62 -4.42
C GLU A 90 38.71 -23.62 -3.48
N THR A 91 39.82 -23.01 -3.91
CA THR A 91 40.46 -21.95 -3.15
C THR A 91 39.59 -20.68 -3.24
N SER A 92 39.15 -20.16 -2.09
CA SER A 92 38.41 -18.90 -2.03
C SER A 92 39.17 -17.75 -2.69
N THR A 93 38.51 -16.93 -3.51
CA THR A 93 39.09 -15.77 -4.18
C THR A 93 38.81 -14.46 -3.43
N ARG A 94 39.73 -13.49 -3.55
CA ARG A 94 39.62 -12.17 -2.91
C ARG A 94 40.04 -11.08 -3.88
N GLU A 95 39.07 -10.42 -4.49
CA GLU A 95 39.28 -9.40 -5.51
C GLU A 95 38.99 -8.00 -4.94
N GLY A 96 40.03 -7.19 -4.79
CA GLY A 96 39.93 -5.81 -4.28
C GLY A 96 39.60 -4.78 -5.36
N THR A 97 39.61 -5.17 -6.64
CA THR A 97 39.30 -4.27 -7.76
C THR A 97 37.78 -4.10 -7.86
N ALA A 98 37.27 -2.88 -7.70
CA ALA A 98 35.85 -2.63 -7.78
C ALA A 98 35.33 -2.81 -9.22
N ILE A 99 34.42 -3.76 -9.40
CA ILE A 99 33.66 -3.96 -10.65
C ILE A 99 32.21 -3.48 -10.49
N GLU A 100 31.53 -3.25 -11.61
CA GLU A 100 30.08 -3.11 -11.59
C GLU A 100 29.43 -4.45 -11.27
N LEU A 101 28.50 -4.47 -10.32
CA LEU A 101 27.76 -5.66 -9.93
C LEU A 101 26.40 -5.64 -10.64
N THR A 102 26.09 -6.74 -11.33
CA THR A 102 24.81 -6.94 -11.99
C THR A 102 23.75 -7.44 -11.01
N ASP A 103 22.47 -7.41 -11.41
CA ASP A 103 21.40 -8.00 -10.59
C ASP A 103 21.64 -9.49 -10.32
N ALA A 104 22.18 -10.23 -11.30
CA ALA A 104 22.53 -11.65 -11.13
C ALA A 104 23.65 -11.86 -10.09
N ASP A 105 24.63 -10.96 -10.03
CA ASP A 105 25.68 -11.01 -9.01
C ASP A 105 25.10 -10.77 -7.60
N MET A 106 24.14 -9.84 -7.52
CA MET A 106 23.45 -9.49 -6.27
C MET A 106 22.54 -10.62 -5.77
N GLU A 107 21.97 -11.43 -6.67
CA GLU A 107 21.19 -12.62 -6.32
C GLU A 107 22.07 -13.80 -5.90
N ALA A 108 23.30 -13.89 -6.44
CA ALA A 108 24.22 -14.99 -6.16
C ALA A 108 24.88 -14.93 -4.77
N GLY A 109 24.70 -13.84 -4.02
CA GLY A 109 25.46 -13.62 -2.79
C GLY A 109 24.97 -12.52 -1.86
N LEU A 110 25.74 -12.29 -0.81
CA LEU A 110 25.50 -11.22 0.17
C LEU A 110 26.31 -9.97 -0.20
N PHE A 111 25.63 -8.88 -0.53
CA PHE A 111 26.28 -7.59 -0.77
C PHE A 111 26.29 -6.67 0.47
N LEU A 112 27.49 -6.22 0.84
CA LEU A 112 27.76 -5.36 1.97
C LEU A 112 28.26 -3.98 1.50
N PRO A 113 27.39 -2.95 1.38
CA PRO A 113 27.80 -1.61 0.96
C PRO A 113 28.74 -0.92 1.96
N LYS A 114 29.48 0.09 1.52
CA LYS A 114 30.24 0.94 2.46
C LYS A 114 29.25 1.74 3.31
N ALA A 115 29.23 1.52 4.62
CA ALA A 115 28.42 2.26 5.57
C ALA A 115 29.24 3.35 6.27
N GLY A 116 28.59 4.46 6.67
CA GLY A 116 29.06 5.43 7.66
C GLY A 116 28.58 5.08 9.08
N ARG A 117 28.87 5.94 10.05
CA ARG A 117 28.41 5.80 11.45
C ARG A 117 27.94 7.12 12.05
N ARG A 118 27.10 7.01 13.08
CA ARG A 118 26.78 8.09 14.01
C ARG A 118 27.61 7.96 15.30
N PRO A 119 28.33 9.00 15.72
CA PRO A 119 28.96 9.06 17.03
C PRO A 119 27.91 9.09 18.15
N ASN A 120 28.15 8.41 19.27
CA ASN A 120 27.25 8.36 20.43
C ASN A 120 26.98 9.73 21.04
N ASN A 121 27.94 10.66 20.88
CA ASN A 121 27.83 12.03 21.39
C ASN A 121 27.17 13.00 20.40
N SER A 122 26.62 12.50 19.27
CA SER A 122 25.96 13.35 18.29
C SER A 122 24.77 12.64 17.64
N ALA A 123 23.59 13.23 17.75
CA ALA A 123 22.38 12.73 17.09
C ALA A 123 22.37 12.99 15.57
N THR A 124 23.18 13.95 15.09
CA THR A 124 23.07 14.51 13.73
C THR A 124 24.35 14.41 12.91
N SER A 125 25.51 14.16 13.54
CA SER A 125 26.79 13.99 12.84
C SER A 125 26.93 12.58 12.27
N ILE A 126 27.36 12.48 11.02
CA ILE A 126 27.70 11.22 10.34
C ILE A 126 29.18 11.23 10.01
N LYS A 127 29.91 10.19 10.43
CA LYS A 127 31.29 9.94 10.03
C LYS A 127 31.34 8.83 8.99
N HIS A 128 31.92 9.13 7.83
CA HIS A 128 32.20 8.12 6.81
C HIS A 128 33.48 7.36 7.14
N PHE A 129 33.48 6.06 6.85
CA PHE A 129 34.68 5.25 6.92
C PHE A 129 35.41 5.34 5.58
N ASN A 130 36.51 6.10 5.55
CA ASN A 130 37.32 6.31 4.35
C ASN A 130 37.80 4.97 3.76
N GLY A 131 37.11 4.45 2.74
CA GLY A 131 37.46 3.21 2.04
C GLY A 131 37.08 1.90 2.75
N GLN A 132 36.45 1.97 3.92
CA GLN A 132 36.11 0.82 4.76
C GLN A 132 34.60 0.80 5.06
N GLY A 133 34.06 -0.32 5.52
CA GLY A 133 32.71 -0.40 6.06
C GLY A 133 32.67 -1.29 7.29
N ALA A 134 31.70 -1.07 8.17
CA ALA A 134 31.50 -1.91 9.36
C ALA A 134 30.04 -2.37 9.47
N TYR A 135 29.83 -3.57 10.02
CA TYR A 135 28.54 -4.22 10.18
C TYR A 135 28.43 -4.98 11.51
N TRP A 136 27.28 -4.91 12.15
CA TRP A 136 26.98 -5.69 13.36
C TRP A 136 26.29 -7.02 13.01
N SER A 137 26.55 -8.08 13.77
CA SER A 137 25.77 -9.33 13.66
C SER A 137 24.35 -9.18 14.18
N SER A 138 23.43 -10.00 13.65
CA SER A 138 22.04 -10.12 14.14
C SER A 138 21.90 -10.88 15.48
N THR A 139 23.00 -11.41 16.03
CA THR A 139 23.00 -12.30 17.20
C THR A 139 24.19 -12.00 18.12
N PHE A 140 23.99 -12.19 19.43
CA PHE A 140 25.06 -12.21 20.43
C PHE A 140 25.86 -13.50 20.34
N GLY A 141 27.18 -13.41 20.52
CA GLY A 141 28.04 -14.58 20.66
C GLY A 141 28.83 -14.51 21.97
N SER A 142 28.94 -15.64 22.67
CA SER A 142 29.94 -15.84 23.71
C SER A 142 31.28 -16.21 23.06
N ASN A 143 32.37 -15.52 23.40
CA ASN A 143 33.71 -15.97 23.01
C ASN A 143 34.27 -16.98 24.02
N ALA A 144 35.23 -17.80 23.57
CA ALA A 144 35.92 -18.81 24.40
C ALA A 144 36.79 -18.22 25.53
N GLU A 145 36.85 -16.89 25.66
CA GLU A 145 37.72 -16.17 26.60
C GLU A 145 36.97 -15.62 27.84
N GLY A 146 35.70 -15.97 28.03
CA GLY A 146 34.97 -15.71 29.27
C GLY A 146 34.51 -14.27 29.49
N PHE A 147 34.27 -13.49 28.42
CA PHE A 147 33.65 -12.17 28.52
C PHE A 147 32.13 -12.26 28.26
N THR A 148 31.33 -11.51 29.03
CA THR A 148 29.86 -11.46 28.93
C THR A 148 29.39 -10.71 27.66
N ASP A 149 28.47 -11.35 26.93
CA ASP A 149 27.55 -10.87 25.89
C ASP A 149 28.04 -9.73 24.97
N CYS A 150 28.74 -10.05 23.87
CA CYS A 150 29.15 -9.05 22.87
C CYS A 150 28.64 -9.34 21.45
N VAL A 151 28.22 -8.28 20.75
CA VAL A 151 27.86 -8.30 19.32
C VAL A 151 29.15 -8.24 18.49
N THR A 152 29.29 -9.09 17.48
CA THR A 152 30.46 -9.08 16.58
C THR A 152 30.36 -7.89 15.61
N VAL A 153 31.45 -7.14 15.46
CA VAL A 153 31.60 -6.17 14.36
C VAL A 153 32.44 -6.78 13.25
N LEU A 154 31.96 -6.76 12.01
CA LEU A 154 32.78 -6.99 10.84
C LEU A 154 33.23 -5.67 10.25
N GLY A 155 34.53 -5.45 10.16
CA GLY A 155 35.10 -4.40 9.33
C GLY A 155 35.58 -4.98 8.02
N PHE A 156 35.37 -4.29 6.90
CA PHE A 156 35.97 -4.70 5.63
C PHE A 156 36.65 -3.54 4.94
N ASN A 157 37.75 -3.84 4.24
CA ASN A 157 38.49 -2.89 3.44
C ASN A 157 38.27 -3.22 1.97
N ALA A 158 37.58 -2.33 1.27
CA ALA A 158 37.22 -2.55 -0.12
C ALA A 158 38.42 -2.46 -1.07
N SER A 159 39.54 -1.86 -0.65
CA SER A 159 40.76 -1.77 -1.47
C SER A 159 41.49 -3.11 -1.57
N ASN A 160 41.24 -4.06 -0.67
CA ASN A 160 41.90 -5.36 -0.66
C ASN A 160 40.94 -6.54 -0.42
N GLY A 161 39.62 -6.30 -0.33
CA GLY A 161 38.62 -7.35 -0.17
C GLY A 161 38.73 -8.14 1.15
N ILE A 162 39.34 -7.56 2.20
CA ILE A 162 39.56 -8.27 3.46
C ILE A 162 38.46 -7.94 4.47
N VAL A 163 37.91 -8.97 5.12
CA VAL A 163 36.91 -8.88 6.19
C VAL A 163 37.54 -9.34 7.52
N TYR A 164 37.41 -8.51 8.56
CA TYR A 164 37.93 -8.71 9.90
C TYR A 164 36.79 -8.76 10.91
N GLY A 165 36.85 -9.68 11.87
CA GLY A 165 35.86 -9.76 12.94
C GLY A 165 36.42 -9.29 14.29
N TYR A 166 35.69 -8.40 14.97
CA TYR A 166 36.13 -7.75 16.20
C TYR A 166 35.19 -8.03 17.38
N THR A 167 35.75 -7.96 18.59
CA THR A 167 35.01 -7.93 19.87
C THR A 167 35.01 -6.51 20.45
N GLU A 168 34.25 -6.25 21.52
CA GLU A 168 34.12 -4.91 22.11
C GLU A 168 35.46 -4.22 22.43
N LYS A 169 36.48 -4.98 22.84
CA LYS A 169 37.83 -4.45 23.15
C LYS A 169 38.55 -3.82 21.96
N TRP A 170 38.17 -4.13 20.73
CA TRP A 170 38.85 -3.67 19.51
C TRP A 170 38.15 -2.47 18.84
N LYS A 171 37.03 -1.98 19.40
CA LYS A 171 36.27 -0.86 18.86
C LYS A 171 37.09 0.43 18.78
N GLU A 172 37.92 0.68 19.79
CA GLU A 172 38.75 1.90 19.87
C GLU A 172 39.82 1.94 18.77
N SER A 173 40.50 0.82 18.51
CA SER A 173 41.56 0.71 17.50
C SER A 173 41.11 0.96 16.06
N PHE A 174 39.82 0.80 15.78
CA PHE A 174 39.23 1.01 14.44
C PHE A 174 38.42 2.31 14.31
N GLY A 175 38.50 3.19 15.32
CA GLY A 175 37.79 4.47 15.31
C GLY A 175 36.26 4.33 15.41
N ILE A 176 35.76 3.25 16.02
CA ILE A 176 34.34 2.99 16.30
C ILE A 176 34.01 2.89 17.80
N GLY A 177 34.97 3.19 18.67
CA GLY A 177 34.82 3.14 20.13
C GLY A 177 33.72 4.06 20.67
N ASP A 178 33.43 5.12 19.93
CA ASP A 178 32.35 6.08 20.20
C ASP A 178 31.05 5.74 19.45
N THR A 179 30.80 4.49 19.04
CA THR A 179 29.57 4.09 18.32
C THR A 179 28.94 2.81 18.89
N GLN A 180 27.63 2.87 19.15
CA GLN A 180 26.80 1.75 19.62
C GLN A 180 26.19 0.92 18.47
N CYS A 181 25.75 -0.30 18.78
CA CYS A 181 24.94 -1.11 17.86
C CYS A 181 23.65 -0.35 17.51
N GLY A 182 23.30 -0.29 16.22
CA GLY A 182 22.16 0.50 15.72
C GLY A 182 22.52 1.90 15.21
N ASN A 183 23.72 2.41 15.53
CA ASN A 183 24.21 3.72 15.07
C ASN A 183 25.04 3.65 13.77
N MET A 184 25.05 2.50 13.07
CA MET A 184 25.63 2.39 11.73
C MET A 184 24.66 2.95 10.70
N ILE A 185 25.14 3.72 9.73
CA ILE A 185 24.30 4.41 8.76
C ILE A 185 24.74 3.98 7.35
N ARG A 186 23.85 3.42 6.53
CA ARG A 186 24.12 3.34 5.07
C ARG A 186 24.20 4.75 4.47
N PRO A 187 24.86 4.96 3.32
CA PRO A 187 24.82 6.25 2.61
C PRO A 187 23.35 6.63 2.36
N VAL A 188 22.85 7.61 3.10
CA VAL A 188 21.52 8.16 2.87
C VAL A 188 21.68 9.29 1.86
N LEU A 189 21.07 9.11 0.71
CA LEU A 189 21.00 10.12 -0.35
C LEU A 189 20.08 11.23 0.13
N TYR A 190 20.67 12.35 0.53
CA TYR A 190 19.97 13.57 0.93
C TYR A 190 19.84 14.53 -0.27
N ASN A 191 18.67 15.15 -0.42
CA ASN A 191 18.49 16.34 -1.27
C ASN A 191 17.97 17.49 -0.37
N PRO A 192 18.57 18.70 -0.40
CA PRO A 192 18.25 19.79 0.53
C PRO A 192 16.92 20.54 0.30
N SER A 193 15.97 19.99 -0.46
CA SER A 193 14.76 20.73 -0.87
C SER A 193 13.44 20.20 -0.29
N ASP A 194 13.46 19.24 0.64
CA ASP A 194 12.25 18.76 1.32
C ASP A 194 11.90 19.67 2.51
N GLU A 195 11.27 20.84 2.25
CA GLU A 195 10.59 21.59 3.30
C GLU A 195 9.28 20.90 3.73
N VAL A 196 9.21 20.66 5.05
CA VAL A 196 8.06 20.28 5.89
C VAL A 196 7.33 18.99 5.52
N LYS A 197 7.78 17.87 6.08
CA LYS A 197 6.99 16.63 6.18
C LYS A 197 6.09 16.69 7.41
N SER A 198 4.81 16.47 7.18
CA SER A 198 3.80 16.21 8.21
C SER A 198 4.22 15.05 9.14
N PRO A 199 3.82 15.09 10.42
CA PRO A 199 4.22 14.09 11.40
C PRO A 199 3.68 12.71 11.01
N LYS A 200 4.56 11.71 10.90
CA LYS A 200 4.16 10.30 10.79
C LYS A 200 3.41 9.90 12.05
N ALA A 201 2.18 9.44 11.92
CA ALA A 201 1.45 8.81 13.01
C ALA A 201 2.19 7.52 13.43
N VAL A 202 2.64 7.48 14.69
CA VAL A 202 3.19 6.28 15.34
C VAL A 202 2.00 5.38 15.71
N PRO A 203 2.03 4.07 15.40
CA PRO A 203 0.99 3.15 15.85
C PRO A 203 0.82 3.22 17.38
N THR A 204 -0.35 3.61 17.84
CA THR A 204 -0.70 3.62 19.27
C THR A 204 -1.10 2.20 19.71
N ALA A 205 -1.21 1.96 21.02
CA ALA A 205 -1.66 0.66 21.55
C ALA A 205 -3.04 0.20 21.01
N ASN A 206 -3.82 1.11 20.42
CA ASN A 206 -5.14 0.87 19.85
C ASN A 206 -5.15 0.89 18.30
N SER A 207 -4.00 0.86 17.62
CA SER A 207 -3.97 0.79 16.14
C SER A 207 -4.39 -0.59 15.65
N LEU A 208 -5.03 -0.65 14.47
CA LEU A 208 -5.32 -1.93 13.83
C LEU A 208 -3.99 -2.64 13.56
N ARG A 209 -3.88 -3.90 14.03
CA ARG A 209 -2.67 -4.69 13.78
C ARG A 209 -2.36 -4.68 12.26
N PRO A 210 -1.08 -4.60 11.86
CA PRO A 210 -0.70 -4.77 10.47
C PRO A 210 -1.34 -5.99 9.81
N TRP A 211 -1.66 -5.84 8.52
CA TRP A 211 -2.00 -6.94 7.62
C TRP A 211 -0.85 -7.95 7.59
N ARG A 212 -1.19 -9.24 7.44
CA ARG A 212 -0.21 -10.33 7.27
C ARG A 212 -0.57 -11.17 6.05
N GLU A 213 0.46 -11.75 5.44
CA GLU A 213 0.28 -12.71 4.35
C GLU A 213 -0.68 -13.83 4.75
N GLY A 214 -1.63 -14.15 3.88
CA GLY A 214 -2.78 -15.01 4.16
C GLY A 214 -4.05 -14.28 4.60
N GLU A 215 -4.00 -12.99 4.94
CA GLU A 215 -5.19 -12.23 5.32
C GLU A 215 -5.73 -11.41 4.14
N MET A 216 -7.02 -11.11 4.14
CA MET A 216 -7.57 -10.14 3.20
C MET A 216 -8.14 -8.96 3.96
N ASP A 217 -7.75 -7.74 3.58
CA ASP A 217 -8.33 -6.51 4.10
C ASP A 217 -9.17 -5.82 3.03
N ILE A 218 -10.38 -5.40 3.40
CA ILE A 218 -11.28 -4.57 2.58
C ILE A 218 -11.56 -3.29 3.35
N HIS A 219 -10.99 -2.19 2.89
CA HIS A 219 -11.10 -0.88 3.50
C HIS A 219 -12.10 -0.01 2.75
N LEU A 220 -13.03 0.60 3.48
CA LEU A 220 -13.94 1.63 3.01
C LEU A 220 -13.49 2.96 3.62
N ILE A 221 -12.95 3.84 2.78
CA ILE A 221 -12.25 5.04 3.24
C ILE A 221 -13.23 6.22 3.29
N ASN A 222 -13.53 6.71 4.49
CA ASN A 222 -14.38 7.88 4.68
C ASN A 222 -13.61 9.20 4.48
N SER A 223 -13.85 9.88 3.36
CA SER A 223 -13.54 11.31 3.20
C SER A 223 -14.77 12.21 3.28
N ALA A 224 -15.96 11.59 3.31
CA ALA A 224 -17.27 12.20 3.10
C ALA A 224 -17.41 12.97 1.76
N ARG A 225 -16.56 12.70 0.77
CA ARG A 225 -16.53 13.43 -0.52
C ARG A 225 -16.40 12.45 -1.68
N GLY A 226 -17.29 11.47 -1.72
CA GLY A 226 -17.32 10.40 -2.70
C GLY A 226 -16.90 9.04 -2.11
N GLU A 227 -16.75 8.06 -3.00
CA GLU A 227 -16.49 6.68 -2.64
C GLU A 227 -15.05 6.26 -2.97
N CYS A 228 -14.38 5.62 -2.02
CA CYS A 228 -13.06 5.06 -2.24
C CYS A 228 -12.87 3.80 -1.40
N ASN A 229 -12.53 2.71 -2.07
CA ASN A 229 -12.30 1.42 -1.43
C ASN A 229 -10.92 0.91 -1.75
N PHE A 230 -10.31 0.23 -0.78
CA PHE A 230 -8.96 -0.27 -0.91
C PHE A 230 -8.90 -1.71 -0.40
N VAL A 231 -8.44 -2.63 -1.24
CA VAL A 231 -8.34 -4.06 -0.94
C VAL A 231 -6.88 -4.46 -0.93
N ILE A 232 -6.48 -5.22 0.10
CA ILE A 232 -5.21 -5.96 0.13
C ILE A 232 -5.58 -7.45 0.11
N MET A 233 -5.24 -8.14 -0.97
CA MET A 233 -5.46 -9.58 -1.13
C MET A 233 -4.48 -10.41 -0.26
N PRO A 234 -4.72 -11.72 -0.05
CA PRO A 234 -3.88 -12.58 0.79
C PRO A 234 -2.40 -12.68 0.41
N ASP A 235 -2.05 -12.43 -0.84
CA ASP A 235 -0.65 -12.41 -1.27
C ASP A 235 -0.03 -11.00 -1.20
N GLY A 236 -0.79 -9.99 -0.77
CA GLY A 236 -0.40 -8.59 -0.72
C GLY A 236 -0.77 -7.79 -1.97
N THR A 237 -1.43 -8.38 -2.97
CA THR A 237 -1.92 -7.64 -4.15
C THR A 237 -2.89 -6.55 -3.72
N SER A 238 -2.68 -5.34 -4.23
CA SER A 238 -3.36 -4.12 -3.83
C SER A 238 -4.30 -3.62 -4.92
N ILE A 239 -5.54 -3.35 -4.55
CA ILE A 239 -6.60 -2.94 -5.49
C ILE A 239 -7.32 -1.72 -4.92
N ILE A 240 -7.38 -0.63 -5.67
CA ILE A 240 -8.31 0.46 -5.38
C ILE A 240 -9.56 0.30 -6.24
N VAL A 241 -10.73 0.48 -5.64
CA VAL A 241 -12.02 0.52 -6.35
C VAL A 241 -12.59 1.90 -6.11
N ASP A 242 -12.52 2.71 -7.16
CA ASP A 242 -12.82 4.13 -7.18
C ASP A 242 -11.95 4.98 -6.24
N ALA A 243 -11.97 6.29 -6.48
CA ALA A 243 -11.36 7.31 -5.64
C ALA A 243 -12.11 8.63 -5.83
N GLY A 244 -13.38 8.66 -5.42
CA GLY A 244 -14.25 9.80 -5.52
C GLY A 244 -13.72 11.05 -4.83
N GLU A 245 -13.83 12.19 -5.51
CA GLU A 245 -13.50 13.50 -4.94
C GLU A 245 -14.47 14.54 -5.49
N ILE A 246 -15.56 14.78 -4.75
CA ILE A 246 -16.52 15.85 -5.07
C ILE A 246 -16.30 17.09 -4.20
N GLY A 247 -16.70 18.25 -4.75
CA GLY A 247 -16.63 19.52 -4.03
C GLY A 247 -17.68 19.66 -2.93
N GLU A 248 -17.51 20.67 -2.09
CA GLU A 248 -18.46 21.05 -1.05
C GLU A 248 -19.83 21.45 -1.63
N ASN A 249 -20.92 20.96 -1.01
CA ASN A 249 -22.29 21.44 -1.24
C ASN A 249 -23.17 21.14 -0.01
N ASP A 250 -24.38 21.74 0.05
CA ASP A 250 -25.30 21.67 1.20
C ASP A 250 -25.97 20.29 1.38
N GLU A 251 -25.84 19.38 0.41
CA GLU A 251 -26.39 18.02 0.45
C GLU A 251 -25.39 16.99 1.00
N LEU A 252 -24.17 17.42 1.37
CA LEU A 252 -23.13 16.56 1.91
C LEU A 252 -23.01 16.67 3.43
N VAL A 253 -22.67 15.56 4.07
CA VAL A 253 -22.24 15.57 5.48
C VAL A 253 -20.88 16.28 5.60
N PRO A 254 -20.48 16.72 6.81
CA PRO A 254 -19.19 17.37 7.00
C PRO A 254 -18.03 16.49 6.53
N ARG A 255 -17.09 17.11 5.79
CA ARG A 255 -15.87 16.45 5.30
C ARG A 255 -15.10 15.77 6.42
N LYS A 256 -14.36 14.71 6.09
CA LYS A 256 -13.51 13.97 7.03
C LYS A 256 -12.04 14.06 6.63
N PRO A 257 -11.14 14.35 7.58
CA PRO A 257 -11.41 14.84 8.95
C PRO A 257 -11.98 16.27 8.95
N SER A 258 -12.76 16.61 9.98
CA SER A 258 -13.54 17.86 10.05
C SER A 258 -12.75 19.10 10.53
N ASN A 259 -11.51 18.93 10.97
CA ASN A 259 -10.77 20.00 11.66
C ASN A 259 -10.01 20.91 10.69
N ASP A 260 -10.55 22.13 10.59
CA ASP A 260 -9.99 23.43 10.24
C ASP A 260 -9.01 23.61 9.05
N SER A 261 -9.48 24.51 8.20
CA SER A 261 -9.08 25.04 6.89
C SER A 261 -7.66 25.61 6.70
N SER A 262 -6.71 25.34 7.58
CA SER A 262 -5.34 25.91 7.47
C SER A 262 -4.25 24.92 7.04
N ASP A 263 -4.49 23.61 7.11
CA ASP A 263 -3.55 22.60 6.63
C ASP A 263 -3.76 22.33 5.12
N PRO A 264 -2.73 22.48 4.27
CA PRO A 264 -2.80 22.10 2.86
C PRO A 264 -3.19 20.63 2.62
N LEU A 265 -2.97 19.74 3.60
CA LEU A 265 -3.42 18.35 3.57
C LEU A 265 -4.94 18.22 3.73
N PHE A 266 -5.57 19.08 4.54
CA PHE A 266 -7.03 19.15 4.66
C PHE A 266 -7.70 19.93 3.53
N ALA A 267 -6.92 20.68 2.74
CA ALA A 267 -7.44 21.38 1.58
C ALA A 267 -7.86 20.44 0.44
N ARG A 268 -7.41 19.18 0.44
CA ARG A 268 -7.66 18.24 -0.67
C ARG A 268 -8.10 16.87 -0.20
N VAL A 269 -9.26 16.43 -0.70
CA VAL A 269 -9.94 15.22 -0.26
C VAL A 269 -9.07 13.99 -0.52
N TYR A 270 -8.41 13.92 -1.68
CA TYR A 270 -7.61 12.76 -2.05
C TYR A 270 -6.47 12.46 -1.07
N LYS A 271 -6.00 13.45 -0.27
CA LYS A 271 -4.98 13.21 0.75
C LYS A 271 -5.46 12.29 1.87
N VAL A 272 -6.77 12.23 2.10
CA VAL A 272 -7.39 11.25 3.01
C VAL A 272 -7.17 9.84 2.47
N HIS A 273 -7.47 9.63 1.19
CA HIS A 273 -7.28 8.34 0.53
C HIS A 273 -5.80 7.95 0.48
N THR A 274 -4.93 8.84 0.00
CA THR A 274 -3.52 8.49 -0.23
C THR A 274 -2.76 8.29 1.08
N THR A 275 -3.05 9.08 2.12
CA THR A 275 -2.44 8.88 3.45
C THR A 275 -2.90 7.56 4.06
N TYR A 276 -4.18 7.22 3.92
CA TYR A 276 -4.74 5.95 4.41
C TYR A 276 -4.13 4.75 3.69
N MET A 277 -4.13 4.76 2.35
CA MET A 277 -3.52 3.69 1.55
C MET A 277 -2.03 3.53 1.88
N LYS A 278 -1.27 4.64 1.96
CA LYS A 278 0.14 4.62 2.36
C LYS A 278 0.37 4.07 3.75
N TYR A 279 -0.59 4.16 4.66
CA TYR A 279 -0.50 3.58 6.00
C TYR A 279 -0.65 2.05 5.96
N PHE A 280 -1.66 1.55 5.25
CA PHE A 280 -1.94 0.11 5.19
C PHE A 280 -1.01 -0.65 4.22
N LEU A 281 -0.51 -0.01 3.17
CA LEU A 281 0.53 -0.58 2.28
C LEU A 281 1.89 -0.78 2.95
N GLN A 282 2.16 -0.20 4.13
CA GLN A 282 3.50 -0.27 4.73
C GLN A 282 3.98 -1.67 5.06
N ASN A 283 3.05 -2.62 5.15
CA ASN A 283 3.28 -4.01 5.53
C ASN A 283 3.10 -4.98 4.35
N THR A 284 2.87 -4.47 3.14
CA THR A 284 2.92 -5.24 1.90
C THR A 284 4.33 -5.16 1.29
N ARG A 285 4.58 -5.87 0.18
CA ARG A 285 5.90 -5.98 -0.44
C ARG A 285 6.27 -4.78 -1.34
N HIS A 286 5.37 -3.81 -1.48
CA HIS A 286 5.41 -2.75 -2.48
C HIS A 286 4.82 -1.43 -1.96
N ASN A 287 5.09 -0.35 -2.69
CA ASN A 287 4.67 1.02 -2.36
C ASN A 287 3.85 1.67 -3.50
N TYR A 288 3.24 0.85 -4.34
CA TYR A 288 2.38 1.22 -5.45
C TYR A 288 1.08 0.41 -5.38
N ILE A 289 0.08 0.82 -6.15
CA ILE A 289 -1.18 0.09 -6.33
C ILE A 289 -1.04 -0.82 -7.55
N ASP A 290 -1.37 -2.11 -7.40
CA ASP A 290 -1.31 -3.06 -8.53
C ASP A 290 -2.44 -2.79 -9.51
N TYR A 291 -3.66 -2.62 -8.98
CA TYR A 291 -4.85 -2.41 -9.78
C TYR A 291 -5.67 -1.22 -9.29
N ALA A 292 -6.09 -0.36 -10.21
CA ALA A 292 -7.16 0.60 -9.98
C ALA A 292 -8.36 0.25 -10.85
N LEU A 293 -9.55 0.23 -10.26
CA LEU A 293 -10.80 0.04 -10.96
C LEU A 293 -11.62 1.33 -10.88
N ALA A 294 -11.93 1.93 -12.03
CA ALA A 294 -12.97 2.95 -12.15
C ALA A 294 -14.28 2.26 -12.51
N THR A 295 -15.22 2.16 -11.57
CA THR A 295 -16.44 1.36 -11.74
C THR A 295 -17.39 1.95 -12.76
N HIS A 296 -17.52 3.28 -12.78
CA HIS A 296 -18.24 4.08 -13.77
C HIS A 296 -17.77 5.54 -13.69
N TYR A 297 -18.31 6.42 -14.54
CA TYR A 297 -17.72 7.73 -14.78
C TYR A 297 -18.35 8.90 -13.99
N HIS A 298 -19.01 8.61 -12.87
CA HIS A 298 -19.51 9.66 -11.96
C HIS A 298 -18.41 10.30 -11.13
N THR A 299 -18.62 11.56 -10.78
CA THR A 299 -17.61 12.41 -10.14
C THR A 299 -17.18 11.95 -8.77
N ASP A 300 -18.07 11.31 -8.02
CA ASP A 300 -17.85 10.72 -6.71
C ASP A 300 -17.26 9.31 -6.79
N HIS A 301 -16.87 8.85 -7.99
CA HIS A 301 -16.11 7.64 -8.24
C HIS A 301 -14.74 7.94 -8.87
N ILE A 302 -14.69 8.74 -9.93
CA ILE A 302 -13.43 9.05 -10.66
C ILE A 302 -12.79 10.39 -10.27
N GLY A 303 -13.55 11.28 -9.63
CA GLY A 303 -13.12 12.62 -9.20
C GLY A 303 -13.73 13.75 -10.03
N ALA A 304 -14.16 14.83 -9.37
CA ALA A 304 -14.70 16.03 -10.00
C ALA A 304 -13.59 17.06 -10.29
N PRO A 305 -13.21 17.30 -11.56
CA PRO A 305 -12.30 18.39 -11.87
C PRO A 305 -12.93 19.75 -11.51
N LYS A 306 -12.19 20.60 -10.79
CA LYS A 306 -12.58 21.97 -10.45
C LYS A 306 -11.49 22.95 -10.85
N THR A 307 -11.88 24.13 -11.33
CA THR A 307 -10.95 25.16 -11.83
C THR A 307 -9.99 25.69 -10.77
N ASN A 308 -10.32 25.58 -9.48
CA ASN A 308 -9.47 25.97 -8.36
C ASN A 308 -8.57 24.83 -7.85
N TYR A 309 -8.66 23.63 -8.42
CA TYR A 309 -7.77 22.51 -8.09
C TYR A 309 -6.45 22.64 -8.84
N LYS A 310 -5.43 21.93 -8.34
CA LYS A 310 -4.10 21.92 -8.94
C LYS A 310 -4.13 21.20 -10.28
N MET A 311 -3.48 21.78 -11.28
CA MET A 311 -3.15 21.11 -12.53
C MET A 311 -1.98 20.13 -12.34
N SER A 312 -1.93 19.11 -13.19
CA SER A 312 -0.76 18.26 -13.39
C SER A 312 0.47 19.11 -13.76
N SER A 313 1.66 18.55 -13.57
CA SER A 313 2.92 19.30 -13.78
C SER A 313 3.11 19.84 -15.21
N ASP A 314 2.40 19.28 -16.19
CA ASP A 314 2.42 19.67 -17.60
C ASP A 314 1.11 20.35 -18.05
N ASP A 315 0.26 20.76 -17.10
CA ASP A 315 -1.02 21.43 -17.31
C ASP A 315 -2.01 20.64 -18.21
N SER A 316 -1.91 19.31 -18.26
CA SER A 316 -2.73 18.49 -19.17
C SER A 316 -4.08 18.05 -18.59
N TYR A 317 -4.17 17.90 -17.27
CA TYR A 317 -5.39 17.55 -16.52
C TYR A 317 -5.37 18.15 -15.12
N ILE A 318 -6.55 18.31 -14.53
CA ILE A 318 -6.76 18.68 -13.13
C ILE A 318 -6.56 17.45 -12.23
N VAL A 319 -5.73 17.60 -11.20
CA VAL A 319 -5.40 16.56 -10.23
C VAL A 319 -6.54 16.42 -9.22
N CYS A 320 -7.39 15.43 -9.42
CA CYS A 320 -8.49 15.03 -8.53
C CYS A 320 -8.79 13.52 -8.62
N GLY A 321 -9.36 12.97 -7.56
CA GLY A 321 -9.80 11.58 -7.48
C GLY A 321 -8.73 10.57 -7.89
N LEU A 322 -9.03 9.68 -8.85
CA LEU A 322 -8.09 8.65 -9.31
C LEU A 322 -6.76 9.23 -9.84
N SER A 323 -6.82 10.37 -10.56
CA SER A 323 -5.61 11.04 -11.03
C SER A 323 -4.74 11.54 -9.87
N ALA A 324 -5.36 11.97 -8.78
CA ALA A 324 -4.66 12.42 -7.59
C ALA A 324 -4.09 11.28 -6.74
N ILE A 325 -4.73 10.10 -6.76
CA ILE A 325 -4.14 8.88 -6.21
C ILE A 325 -2.82 8.58 -6.92
N TYR A 326 -2.83 8.57 -8.26
CA TYR A 326 -1.64 8.27 -9.05
C TYR A 326 -0.46 9.19 -8.76
N GLU A 327 -0.71 10.50 -8.67
CA GLU A 327 0.32 11.52 -8.39
C GLU A 327 1.02 11.29 -7.03
N ASP A 328 0.35 10.64 -6.09
CA ASP A 328 0.87 10.37 -4.74
C ASP A 328 1.34 8.91 -4.55
N ILE A 329 0.72 7.95 -5.24
CA ILE A 329 0.95 6.50 -5.18
C ILE A 329 0.83 5.96 -6.62
N PRO A 330 1.92 5.50 -7.25
CA PRO A 330 1.85 4.97 -8.61
C PRO A 330 0.84 3.82 -8.73
N ILE A 331 0.13 3.75 -9.86
CA ILE A 331 -0.78 2.64 -10.20
C ILE A 331 -0.15 1.87 -11.37
N LYS A 332 -0.13 0.53 -11.29
CA LYS A 332 0.42 -0.31 -12.36
C LYS A 332 -0.59 -0.59 -13.47
N THR A 333 -1.81 -0.97 -13.11
CA THR A 333 -2.87 -1.26 -14.07
C THR A 333 -4.15 -0.52 -13.68
N LEU A 334 -4.59 0.39 -14.55
CA LEU A 334 -5.91 1.02 -14.49
C LEU A 334 -6.88 0.21 -15.35
N VAL A 335 -8.03 -0.15 -14.78
CA VAL A 335 -9.10 -0.88 -15.46
C VAL A 335 -10.37 -0.05 -15.37
N ASP A 336 -11.05 0.13 -16.50
CA ASP A 336 -12.39 0.72 -16.54
C ASP A 336 -13.25 0.04 -17.61
N ARG A 337 -14.48 0.53 -17.78
CA ARG A 337 -15.48 -0.11 -18.64
C ARG A 337 -15.06 -0.20 -20.11
N LYS A 338 -14.30 0.77 -20.62
CA LYS A 338 -14.05 0.97 -22.07
C LYS A 338 -12.58 0.98 -22.45
N GLY A 339 -11.67 1.31 -21.54
CA GLY A 339 -10.23 1.36 -21.78
C GLY A 339 -9.81 2.48 -22.74
N PRO A 340 -8.58 2.41 -23.30
CA PRO A 340 -8.06 3.44 -24.21
C PRO A 340 -8.82 3.51 -25.53
N GLY A 341 -8.91 4.71 -26.09
CA GLY A 341 -9.42 4.96 -27.45
C GLY A 341 -10.93 5.16 -27.58
N VAL A 342 -11.65 5.27 -26.47
CA VAL A 342 -13.10 5.55 -26.44
C VAL A 342 -13.35 7.02 -26.06
N GLY A 343 -14.11 7.73 -26.89
CA GLY A 343 -14.37 9.16 -26.73
C GLY A 343 -15.68 9.44 -26.00
N PHE A 344 -15.89 10.68 -25.55
CA PHE A 344 -17.12 11.05 -24.83
C PHE A 344 -18.41 10.81 -25.64
N ASN A 345 -18.35 10.96 -26.98
CA ASN A 345 -19.49 10.73 -27.86
C ASN A 345 -20.05 9.30 -27.83
N ASP A 346 -19.27 8.32 -27.35
CA ASP A 346 -19.73 6.93 -27.16
C ASP A 346 -20.74 6.80 -26.00
N PHE A 347 -21.00 7.89 -25.26
CA PHE A 347 -21.92 7.98 -24.13
C PHE A 347 -23.16 8.85 -24.40
N ALA A 348 -23.41 9.22 -25.66
CA ALA A 348 -24.51 10.11 -26.06
C ALA A 348 -25.93 9.58 -25.73
N HIS A 349 -26.07 8.33 -25.29
CA HIS A 349 -27.33 7.74 -24.82
C HIS A 349 -27.63 7.97 -23.34
N TYR A 350 -26.66 8.45 -22.55
CA TYR A 350 -26.90 8.95 -21.19
C TYR A 350 -27.37 10.40 -21.24
N SER A 351 -28.05 10.87 -20.20
CA SER A 351 -28.34 12.30 -20.08
C SER A 351 -27.06 13.10 -19.81
N GLU A 352 -27.00 14.34 -20.30
CA GLU A 352 -25.87 15.27 -20.07
C GLU A 352 -25.61 15.52 -18.57
N ASP A 353 -26.66 15.44 -17.74
CA ASP A 353 -26.58 15.58 -16.29
C ASP A 353 -26.00 14.35 -15.58
N ASP A 354 -25.80 13.25 -16.29
CA ASP A 354 -25.45 11.95 -15.72
C ASP A 354 -24.00 11.56 -16.02
N ILE A 355 -23.48 11.88 -17.20
CA ILE A 355 -22.04 11.83 -17.48
C ILE A 355 -21.54 13.19 -17.96
N HIS A 356 -20.65 13.81 -17.19
CA HIS A 356 -20.12 15.13 -17.52
C HIS A 356 -18.88 15.02 -18.41
N GLU A 357 -18.92 15.67 -19.57
CA GLU A 357 -17.84 15.66 -20.57
C GLU A 357 -16.50 16.08 -19.95
N ASP A 358 -16.46 17.18 -19.20
CA ASP A 358 -15.24 17.67 -18.55
C ASP A 358 -14.64 16.64 -17.59
N THR A 359 -15.48 15.89 -16.88
CA THR A 359 -15.05 14.86 -15.92
C THR A 359 -14.44 13.68 -16.66
N TYR A 360 -15.14 13.16 -17.67
CA TYR A 360 -14.66 12.04 -18.48
C TYR A 360 -13.37 12.39 -19.24
N ASN A 361 -13.32 13.56 -19.87
CA ASN A 361 -12.16 14.03 -20.63
C ASN A 361 -10.95 14.28 -19.72
N ASN A 362 -11.15 14.82 -18.51
CA ASN A 362 -10.07 14.96 -17.53
C ASN A 362 -9.48 13.60 -17.12
N TYR A 363 -10.35 12.64 -16.77
CA TYR A 363 -9.95 11.28 -16.39
C TYR A 363 -9.20 10.55 -17.51
N THR A 364 -9.73 10.55 -18.73
CA THR A 364 -9.09 9.86 -19.86
C THR A 364 -7.81 10.53 -20.31
N THR A 365 -7.71 11.86 -20.22
CA THR A 365 -6.45 12.59 -20.48
C THR A 365 -5.37 12.16 -19.48
N PHE A 366 -5.70 12.10 -18.18
CA PHE A 366 -4.82 11.54 -17.16
C PHE A 366 -4.37 10.11 -17.50
N ALA A 367 -5.32 9.21 -17.76
CA ALA A 367 -5.03 7.79 -18.01
C ALA A 367 -4.10 7.63 -19.21
N GLN A 368 -4.40 8.31 -20.33
CA GLN A 368 -3.59 8.28 -21.54
C GLN A 368 -2.18 8.85 -21.31
N LYS A 369 -2.05 9.90 -20.50
CA LYS A 369 -0.75 10.49 -20.15
C LYS A 369 0.09 9.51 -19.36
N MET A 370 -0.46 8.85 -18.34
CA MET A 370 0.30 7.90 -17.52
C MET A 370 0.72 6.65 -18.28
N VAL A 371 -0.10 6.20 -19.25
CA VAL A 371 0.31 5.16 -20.21
C VAL A 371 1.58 5.58 -20.96
N THR A 372 1.59 6.80 -21.51
CA THR A 372 2.71 7.29 -22.33
C THR A 372 3.95 7.68 -21.52
N ARG A 373 3.78 8.23 -20.31
CA ARG A 373 4.85 8.78 -19.48
C ARG A 373 5.55 7.72 -18.64
N ASP A 374 4.76 6.85 -18.02
CA ASP A 374 5.23 5.98 -16.94
C ASP A 374 5.00 4.48 -17.22
N GLY A 375 4.38 4.15 -18.36
CA GLY A 375 4.10 2.77 -18.74
C GLY A 375 3.00 2.12 -17.91
N MET A 376 2.09 2.91 -17.32
CA MET A 376 0.88 2.36 -16.69
C MET A 376 0.06 1.60 -17.74
N GLU A 377 -0.42 0.41 -17.40
CA GLU A 377 -1.36 -0.30 -18.27
C GLU A 377 -2.76 0.30 -18.10
N TRP A 378 -3.46 0.53 -19.20
CA TRP A 378 -4.87 0.93 -19.19
C TRP A 378 -5.70 -0.09 -19.96
N GLN A 379 -6.60 -0.78 -19.26
CA GLN A 379 -7.34 -1.92 -19.78
C GLN A 379 -8.85 -1.66 -19.73
N ALA A 380 -9.56 -2.10 -20.77
CA ALA A 380 -11.01 -2.22 -20.74
C ALA A 380 -11.43 -3.49 -19.98
N ILE A 381 -12.62 -3.50 -19.38
CA ILE A 381 -13.25 -4.74 -18.89
C ILE A 381 -13.39 -5.73 -20.05
N SER A 382 -12.87 -6.94 -19.83
CA SER A 382 -12.95 -8.03 -20.80
C SER A 382 -13.62 -9.23 -20.17
N GLY A 383 -14.83 -9.54 -20.61
CA GLY A 383 -15.56 -10.73 -20.16
C GLY A 383 -14.79 -12.03 -20.41
N ALA A 384 -13.93 -12.08 -21.44
CA ALA A 384 -13.05 -13.21 -21.71
C ALA A 384 -11.93 -13.37 -20.67
N ASN A 385 -11.49 -12.27 -20.05
CA ASN A 385 -10.42 -12.25 -19.04
C ASN A 385 -10.95 -12.13 -17.60
N ARG A 386 -12.25 -12.31 -17.37
CA ARG A 386 -12.90 -12.15 -16.06
C ARG A 386 -12.14 -12.78 -14.90
N ASN A 387 -11.54 -13.96 -15.11
CA ASN A 387 -10.84 -14.70 -14.06
C ASN A 387 -9.42 -14.20 -13.77
N ASN A 388 -8.77 -13.52 -14.72
CA ASN A 388 -7.35 -13.18 -14.65
C ASN A 388 -7.08 -11.67 -14.73
N GLN A 389 -8.12 -10.85 -14.97
CA GLN A 389 -7.96 -9.39 -15.12
C GLN A 389 -7.39 -8.74 -13.85
N PHE A 390 -7.80 -9.24 -12.68
CA PHE A 390 -7.31 -8.83 -11.36
C PHE A 390 -6.64 -9.99 -10.64
N ALA A 391 -5.70 -10.67 -11.33
CA ALA A 391 -5.00 -11.83 -10.77
C ALA A 391 -4.05 -11.41 -9.63
N PRO A 392 -3.95 -12.21 -8.55
CA PRO A 392 -2.91 -12.09 -7.54
C PRO A 392 -1.49 -12.04 -8.17
N LYS A 393 -0.61 -11.19 -7.64
CA LYS A 393 0.70 -10.85 -8.22
C LYS A 393 1.90 -11.47 -7.52
N TYR A 394 1.79 -11.78 -6.23
CA TYR A 394 2.94 -12.07 -5.36
C TYR A 394 2.94 -13.48 -4.77
N GLY A 395 1.91 -14.28 -5.09
CA GLY A 395 1.82 -15.66 -4.66
C GLY A 395 0.56 -16.35 -5.17
N THR A 396 0.48 -17.66 -4.94
CA THR A 396 -0.75 -18.41 -5.15
C THR A 396 -1.69 -18.19 -3.97
N THR A 397 -2.93 -17.82 -4.26
CA THR A 397 -3.99 -17.69 -3.26
C THR A 397 -5.30 -18.23 -3.85
N GLU A 398 -6.18 -18.70 -2.97
CA GLU A 398 -7.56 -19.05 -3.34
C GLU A 398 -8.44 -17.81 -3.54
N ALA A 399 -7.90 -16.62 -3.30
CA ALA A 399 -8.62 -15.38 -3.50
C ALA A 399 -8.79 -15.02 -4.98
N SER A 400 -9.94 -14.45 -5.33
CA SER A 400 -10.19 -13.94 -6.69
C SER A 400 -11.05 -12.69 -6.67
N PHE A 401 -10.78 -11.76 -7.58
CA PHE A 401 -11.57 -10.56 -7.77
C PHE A 401 -12.13 -10.51 -9.19
N LYS A 402 -13.41 -10.82 -9.33
CA LYS A 402 -14.03 -11.13 -10.63
C LYS A 402 -15.15 -10.17 -10.96
N VAL A 403 -15.14 -9.66 -12.18
CA VAL A 403 -16.24 -8.86 -12.75
C VAL A 403 -17.49 -9.71 -12.86
N ILE A 404 -18.63 -9.28 -12.34
CA ILE A 404 -19.91 -10.02 -12.46
C ILE A 404 -21.00 -9.24 -13.18
N GLY A 405 -20.83 -7.93 -13.33
CA GLY A 405 -21.67 -7.10 -14.18
C GLY A 405 -20.93 -5.84 -14.61
N TYR A 406 -21.28 -5.32 -15.78
CA TYR A 406 -20.75 -4.07 -16.34
C TYR A 406 -21.57 -3.71 -17.58
N ASP A 407 -21.75 -2.42 -17.90
CA ASP A 407 -22.35 -1.98 -19.18
C ASP A 407 -23.68 -2.68 -19.48
N TYR A 408 -24.55 -2.78 -18.47
CA TYR A 408 -25.83 -3.52 -18.50
C TYR A 408 -25.73 -5.01 -18.82
N LYS A 409 -24.54 -5.60 -18.70
CA LYS A 409 -24.33 -7.04 -18.80
C LYS A 409 -24.15 -7.64 -17.43
N TYR A 410 -24.58 -8.88 -17.28
CA TYR A 410 -24.39 -9.67 -16.07
C TYR A 410 -23.90 -11.06 -16.42
N TRP A 411 -23.07 -11.64 -15.56
CA TRP A 411 -22.64 -13.03 -15.67
C TRP A 411 -23.82 -13.94 -15.35
N ASN A 412 -24.16 -14.89 -16.22
CA ASN A 412 -25.28 -15.82 -16.01
C ASN A 412 -24.84 -17.21 -15.50
N GLY A 413 -23.56 -17.37 -15.13
CA GLY A 413 -22.94 -18.65 -14.81
C GLY A 413 -22.04 -19.22 -15.91
N SER A 414 -22.22 -18.78 -17.16
CA SER A 414 -21.50 -19.29 -18.33
C SER A 414 -20.93 -18.20 -19.25
N SER A 415 -21.64 -17.09 -19.40
CA SER A 415 -21.25 -15.96 -20.23
C SER A 415 -21.88 -14.66 -19.70
N PHE A 416 -21.39 -13.53 -20.19
CA PHE A 416 -22.06 -12.25 -19.98
C PHE A 416 -23.27 -12.14 -20.91
N THR A 417 -24.43 -11.85 -20.31
CA THR A 417 -25.69 -11.61 -21.01
C THR A 417 -26.12 -10.16 -20.82
N THR A 418 -26.61 -9.53 -21.87
CA THR A 418 -27.16 -8.17 -21.82
C THR A 418 -28.52 -8.19 -21.12
N GLY A 419 -28.66 -7.41 -20.06
CA GLY A 419 -29.94 -7.13 -19.40
C GLY A 419 -30.66 -5.95 -20.04
N ASN A 420 -31.72 -5.47 -19.38
CA ASN A 420 -32.40 -4.27 -19.85
C ASN A 420 -31.54 -3.04 -19.54
N THR A 421 -31.50 -2.10 -20.48
CA THR A 421 -30.81 -0.83 -20.33
C THR A 421 -31.78 0.25 -19.90
N ASP A 422 -31.31 1.22 -19.12
CA ASP A 422 -31.92 2.54 -19.07
C ASP A 422 -30.87 3.60 -19.45
N ASN A 423 -31.22 4.88 -19.33
CA ASN A 423 -30.33 6.00 -19.68
C ASN A 423 -29.54 6.53 -18.47
N ARG A 424 -29.32 5.70 -17.43
CA ARG A 424 -28.56 6.03 -16.22
C ARG A 424 -27.19 5.36 -16.23
N GLU A 425 -26.13 6.08 -15.94
CA GLU A 425 -24.76 5.55 -15.94
C GLU A 425 -24.56 4.57 -14.78
N ASN A 426 -25.25 4.75 -13.66
CA ASN A 426 -25.27 3.82 -12.51
C ASN A 426 -25.53 2.37 -12.93
N GLY A 427 -26.46 2.14 -13.86
CA GLY A 427 -26.81 0.79 -14.34
C GLY A 427 -25.69 0.12 -15.15
N SER A 428 -24.70 0.90 -15.60
CA SER A 428 -23.51 0.43 -16.28
C SER A 428 -22.32 0.15 -15.38
N SER A 429 -22.45 0.39 -14.09
CA SER A 429 -21.34 0.20 -13.15
C SER A 429 -20.73 -1.18 -13.26
N ILE A 430 -19.41 -1.23 -13.15
CA ILE A 430 -18.67 -2.48 -13.01
C ILE A 430 -18.89 -2.97 -11.58
N THR A 431 -19.47 -4.15 -11.46
CA THR A 431 -19.74 -4.81 -10.19
C THR A 431 -18.84 -6.03 -10.05
N MET A 432 -18.35 -6.27 -8.83
CA MET A 432 -17.29 -7.24 -8.57
C MET A 432 -17.68 -8.23 -7.49
N LEU A 433 -17.26 -9.49 -7.65
CA LEU A 433 -17.27 -10.49 -6.61
C LEU A 433 -15.84 -10.76 -6.16
N LEU A 434 -15.55 -10.43 -4.91
CA LEU A 434 -14.32 -10.75 -4.22
C LEU A 434 -14.54 -12.03 -3.40
N SER A 435 -13.77 -13.07 -3.67
CA SER A 435 -13.86 -14.35 -2.94
C SER A 435 -12.53 -14.69 -2.29
N TYR A 436 -12.55 -15.37 -1.13
CA TYR A 436 -11.38 -15.98 -0.50
C TYR A 436 -11.78 -17.16 0.39
N GLY A 437 -11.50 -18.39 -0.05
CA GLY A 437 -12.08 -19.59 0.57
C GLY A 437 -13.62 -19.50 0.52
N ASP A 438 -14.26 -19.69 1.68
CA ASP A 438 -15.72 -19.58 1.81
C ASP A 438 -16.23 -18.12 1.87
N PHE A 439 -15.33 -17.14 2.05
CA PHE A 439 -15.71 -15.74 2.11
C PHE A 439 -16.06 -15.18 0.73
N ASN A 440 -17.18 -14.47 0.63
CA ASN A 440 -17.62 -13.72 -0.54
C ASN A 440 -18.03 -12.30 -0.16
N CYS A 441 -17.53 -11.31 -0.90
CA CYS A 441 -17.92 -9.91 -0.80
C CYS A 441 -18.38 -9.38 -2.17
N TYR A 442 -19.59 -8.82 -2.20
CA TYR A 442 -20.14 -8.20 -3.39
C TYR A 442 -19.94 -6.68 -3.39
N PHE A 443 -19.29 -6.16 -4.43
CA PHE A 443 -19.15 -4.74 -4.72
C PHE A 443 -20.19 -4.31 -5.75
N GLY A 444 -21.22 -3.59 -5.28
CA GLY A 444 -22.32 -3.11 -6.11
C GLY A 444 -22.02 -1.84 -6.92
N ALA A 445 -20.95 -1.11 -6.56
CA ALA A 445 -20.70 0.24 -7.08
C ALA A 445 -22.01 1.05 -7.02
N ASP A 446 -22.46 1.65 -8.11
CA ASP A 446 -23.73 2.38 -8.14
C ASP A 446 -24.86 1.65 -8.85
N CYS A 447 -24.65 0.38 -9.20
CA CYS A 447 -25.66 -0.48 -9.81
C CYS A 447 -26.74 -0.85 -8.79
N GLY A 448 -27.67 0.07 -8.56
CA GLY A 448 -28.78 -0.10 -7.62
C GLY A 448 -30.00 -0.80 -8.20
N ALA A 449 -30.94 -1.16 -7.34
CA ALA A 449 -32.17 -1.88 -7.72
C ALA A 449 -33.06 -1.10 -8.70
N GLN A 450 -32.94 0.24 -8.72
CA GLN A 450 -33.64 1.13 -9.63
C GLN A 450 -33.11 1.12 -11.07
N CYS A 451 -31.95 0.52 -11.33
CA CYS A 451 -31.30 0.54 -12.64
C CYS A 451 -31.82 -0.56 -13.58
N GLY A 452 -31.86 -0.25 -14.87
CA GLY A 452 -31.98 -1.19 -15.99
C GLY A 452 -33.10 -2.21 -15.82
N TYR A 453 -34.25 -1.81 -15.27
CA TYR A 453 -35.40 -2.69 -14.99
C TYR A 453 -35.01 -4.07 -14.41
N ASN A 454 -34.30 -4.07 -13.27
CA ASN A 454 -33.77 -5.24 -12.54
C ASN A 454 -32.39 -5.76 -12.98
N ILE A 455 -31.51 -4.92 -13.55
CA ILE A 455 -30.13 -5.34 -13.86
C ILE A 455 -29.41 -5.86 -12.60
N MET A 456 -29.55 -5.15 -11.47
CA MET A 456 -28.96 -5.57 -10.19
C MET A 456 -29.49 -6.94 -9.74
N THR A 457 -30.80 -7.21 -9.87
CA THR A 457 -31.39 -8.51 -9.50
C THR A 457 -30.78 -9.66 -10.29
N ASN A 458 -30.58 -9.46 -11.60
CA ASN A 458 -29.95 -10.46 -12.47
C ASN A 458 -28.50 -10.73 -12.06
N ILE A 459 -27.77 -9.67 -11.70
CA ILE A 459 -26.41 -9.77 -11.16
C ILE A 459 -26.42 -10.54 -9.83
N CYS A 460 -27.23 -10.13 -8.86
CA CYS A 460 -27.30 -10.80 -7.55
C CYS A 460 -27.65 -12.29 -7.68
N SER A 461 -28.53 -12.64 -8.62
CA SER A 461 -28.93 -14.03 -8.87
C SER A 461 -27.77 -14.94 -9.28
N SER A 462 -26.73 -14.40 -9.93
CA SER A 462 -25.53 -15.18 -10.29
C SER A 462 -24.44 -15.15 -9.23
N VAL A 463 -24.51 -14.23 -8.28
CA VAL A 463 -23.63 -14.17 -7.10
C VAL A 463 -24.10 -15.15 -6.03
N GLY A 464 -25.40 -15.13 -5.71
CA GLY A 464 -25.95 -15.87 -4.58
C GLY A 464 -25.60 -15.21 -3.24
N LYS A 465 -25.49 -16.02 -2.19
CA LYS A 465 -25.21 -15.52 -0.84
C LYS A 465 -23.82 -14.92 -0.73
N VAL A 466 -23.70 -13.87 0.08
CA VAL A 466 -22.44 -13.21 0.39
C VAL A 466 -22.31 -12.95 1.87
N GLU A 467 -21.07 -12.78 2.31
CA GLU A 467 -20.77 -12.44 3.70
C GLU A 467 -20.81 -10.94 3.89
N VAL A 468 -20.25 -10.21 2.92
CA VAL A 468 -20.19 -8.76 2.92
C VAL A 468 -20.86 -8.18 1.68
N LEU A 469 -21.75 -7.22 1.89
CA LEU A 469 -22.26 -6.33 0.86
C LEU A 469 -21.60 -4.96 1.01
N LYS A 470 -20.80 -4.58 0.02
CA LYS A 470 -20.48 -3.18 -0.20
C LYS A 470 -21.69 -2.55 -0.88
N ALA A 471 -22.43 -1.75 -0.11
CA ALA A 471 -23.77 -1.31 -0.50
C ALA A 471 -23.76 -0.54 -1.83
N PRO A 472 -24.73 -0.78 -2.72
CA PRO A 472 -24.81 -0.07 -3.98
C PRO A 472 -25.21 1.40 -3.77
N HIS A 473 -24.72 2.30 -4.63
CA HIS A 473 -25.18 3.69 -4.77
C HIS A 473 -25.29 4.42 -3.42
N HIS A 474 -24.25 4.25 -2.59
CA HIS A 474 -24.14 4.80 -1.23
C HIS A 474 -25.31 4.48 -0.29
N MET A 475 -26.12 3.48 -0.65
CA MET A 475 -27.40 3.15 -0.05
C MET A 475 -28.43 4.30 -0.16
N ALA A 476 -28.45 4.98 -1.30
CA ALA A 476 -29.47 5.98 -1.66
C ALA A 476 -30.87 5.36 -1.82
N GLU A 477 -31.89 6.20 -1.96
CA GLU A 477 -33.26 5.74 -2.17
C GLU A 477 -33.34 4.75 -3.35
N SER A 478 -34.02 3.63 -3.13
CA SER A 478 -34.17 2.54 -4.11
C SER A 478 -32.87 1.85 -4.54
N ALA A 479 -31.72 2.15 -3.93
CA ALA A 479 -30.45 1.50 -4.26
C ALA A 479 -30.44 0.00 -3.93
N PHE A 480 -31.11 -0.38 -2.83
CA PHE A 480 -31.20 -1.76 -2.38
C PHE A 480 -32.61 -2.10 -1.89
N SER A 481 -33.08 -3.31 -2.14
CA SER A 481 -34.43 -3.73 -1.76
C SER A 481 -34.47 -5.16 -1.24
N ASN A 482 -35.61 -5.56 -0.68
CA ASN A 482 -35.87 -6.93 -0.22
C ASN A 482 -35.62 -7.98 -1.31
N THR A 483 -35.82 -7.63 -2.59
CA THR A 483 -35.59 -8.52 -3.73
C THR A 483 -34.14 -8.96 -3.81
N GLN A 484 -33.18 -8.04 -3.69
CA GLN A 484 -31.76 -8.39 -3.72
C GLN A 484 -31.31 -8.92 -2.35
N ALA A 485 -31.86 -8.40 -1.25
CA ALA A 485 -31.53 -8.86 0.10
C ALA A 485 -31.82 -10.36 0.31
N VAL A 486 -32.94 -10.87 -0.19
CA VAL A 486 -33.28 -12.31 -0.06
C VAL A 486 -32.31 -13.22 -0.83
N ILE A 487 -31.68 -12.70 -1.89
CA ILE A 487 -30.71 -13.43 -2.72
C ILE A 487 -29.33 -13.39 -2.04
N LEU A 488 -28.87 -12.18 -1.70
CA LEU A 488 -27.53 -11.94 -1.20
C LEU A 488 -27.35 -12.34 0.28
N GLN A 489 -28.39 -12.20 1.11
CA GLN A 489 -28.37 -12.50 2.55
C GLN A 489 -27.07 -12.07 3.26
N PRO A 490 -26.65 -10.79 3.14
CA PRO A 490 -25.37 -10.35 3.66
C PRO A 490 -25.34 -10.43 5.19
N LYS A 491 -24.26 -10.96 5.76
CA LYS A 491 -24.02 -10.93 7.22
C LYS A 491 -23.57 -9.56 7.69
N VAL A 492 -22.87 -8.83 6.83
CA VAL A 492 -22.42 -7.46 7.04
C VAL A 492 -22.69 -6.65 5.79
N THR A 493 -23.29 -5.48 5.95
CA THR A 493 -23.40 -4.48 4.88
C THR A 493 -22.65 -3.24 5.29
N VAL A 494 -21.83 -2.67 4.41
CA VAL A 494 -21.15 -1.39 4.66
C VAL A 494 -21.46 -0.40 3.54
N ALA A 495 -22.12 0.70 3.88
CA ALA A 495 -22.44 1.79 2.97
C ALA A 495 -21.37 2.88 3.00
N SER A 496 -20.87 3.28 1.84
CA SER A 496 -20.01 4.47 1.68
C SER A 496 -20.88 5.71 1.52
N SER A 497 -21.58 6.10 2.58
CA SER A 497 -22.48 7.25 2.58
C SER A 497 -21.75 8.55 2.86
N PHE A 498 -22.08 9.60 2.11
CA PHE A 498 -21.53 10.95 2.25
C PHE A 498 -22.59 12.06 2.11
N GLY A 499 -23.82 11.72 1.73
CA GLY A 499 -24.92 12.66 1.59
C GLY A 499 -25.74 12.78 2.88
N ILE A 500 -26.43 13.91 3.07
CA ILE A 500 -27.36 14.09 4.20
C ILE A 500 -28.57 13.16 4.12
N ASN A 501 -28.88 12.65 2.93
CA ASN A 501 -30.00 11.74 2.68
C ASN A 501 -29.58 10.26 2.59
N THR A 502 -28.32 9.93 2.92
CA THR A 502 -27.81 8.55 2.92
C THR A 502 -27.24 8.13 4.28
N PRO A 503 -27.38 6.85 4.66
CA PRO A 503 -28.13 5.79 3.98
C PRO A 503 -29.66 5.93 4.13
N ASN A 504 -30.42 5.45 3.15
CA ASN A 504 -31.88 5.45 3.13
C ASN A 504 -32.47 4.35 4.03
N ASP A 505 -33.57 4.65 4.71
CA ASP A 505 -34.22 3.78 5.71
C ASP A 505 -34.72 2.44 5.16
N ALA A 506 -35.38 2.45 4.00
CA ALA A 506 -35.89 1.24 3.37
C ALA A 506 -34.77 0.31 2.89
N CYS A 507 -33.68 0.89 2.39
CA CYS A 507 -32.50 0.13 1.98
C CYS A 507 -31.79 -0.50 3.20
N VAL A 508 -31.65 0.25 4.29
CA VAL A 508 -31.11 -0.25 5.56
C VAL A 508 -31.98 -1.39 6.10
N ALA A 509 -33.30 -1.20 6.16
CA ALA A 509 -34.22 -2.22 6.66
C ALA A 509 -34.15 -3.53 5.85
N ALA A 510 -33.95 -3.45 4.53
CA ALA A 510 -33.78 -4.63 3.69
C ALA A 510 -32.49 -5.40 4.01
N ALA A 511 -31.38 -4.71 4.27
CA ALA A 511 -30.10 -5.33 4.64
C ALA A 511 -30.08 -5.84 6.09
N ASP A 512 -30.62 -5.06 7.02
CA ASP A 512 -30.67 -5.34 8.47
C ASP A 512 -31.50 -6.59 8.80
N ALA A 513 -32.42 -6.98 7.90
CA ALA A 513 -33.15 -8.23 8.00
C ALA A 513 -32.26 -9.50 7.95
N TYR A 514 -31.01 -9.39 7.49
CA TYR A 514 -30.08 -10.52 7.34
C TYR A 514 -28.78 -10.37 8.13
N GLY A 515 -28.33 -9.15 8.42
CA GLY A 515 -27.03 -8.92 9.04
C GLY A 515 -26.80 -7.50 9.51
N ASP A 516 -25.63 -7.26 10.11
CA ASP A 516 -25.28 -5.96 10.66
C ASP A 516 -25.05 -4.92 9.54
N VAL A 517 -25.67 -3.74 9.65
CA VAL A 517 -25.49 -2.63 8.70
C VAL A 517 -24.63 -1.52 9.30
N PHE A 518 -23.56 -1.18 8.59
CA PHE A 518 -22.62 -0.11 8.91
C PHE A 518 -22.64 0.97 7.82
N ALA A 519 -22.28 2.20 8.17
CA ALA A 519 -22.10 3.26 7.17
C ALA A 519 -20.95 4.21 7.53
N THR A 520 -20.15 4.62 6.55
CA THR A 520 -19.06 5.59 6.76
C THR A 520 -19.60 6.88 7.38
N ASN A 521 -20.77 7.35 6.95
CA ASN A 521 -21.53 8.42 7.60
C ASN A 521 -23.03 8.06 7.66
N ASN A 522 -23.78 8.74 8.54
CA ASN A 522 -25.22 8.56 8.68
C ASN A 522 -25.92 9.93 8.64
N GLY A 523 -26.16 10.43 7.42
CA GLY A 523 -26.80 11.72 7.22
C GLY A 523 -28.26 11.75 7.66
N THR A 524 -28.96 10.62 7.50
CA THR A 524 -30.39 10.48 7.79
C THR A 524 -30.69 10.24 9.27
N GLY A 525 -29.70 9.77 10.04
CA GLY A 525 -29.91 9.35 11.42
C GLY A 525 -30.67 8.02 11.55
N VAL A 526 -30.72 7.20 10.51
CA VAL A 526 -31.33 5.87 10.56
C VAL A 526 -30.58 4.95 11.56
N SER A 527 -31.28 4.00 12.16
CA SER A 527 -30.66 3.02 13.06
C SER A 527 -29.70 2.11 12.29
N LEU A 528 -28.44 2.05 12.73
CA LEU A 528 -27.37 1.24 12.17
C LEU A 528 -26.63 0.50 13.30
N LYS A 529 -25.87 -0.54 12.96
CA LYS A 529 -24.99 -1.21 13.91
C LYS A 529 -23.90 -0.26 14.42
N ASP A 530 -23.25 0.46 13.50
CA ASP A 530 -22.38 1.60 13.80
C ASP A 530 -22.19 2.48 12.56
N SER A 531 -21.80 3.75 12.77
CA SER A 531 -21.46 4.69 11.70
C SER A 531 -20.43 5.74 12.13
N GLY A 532 -19.86 6.48 11.17
CA GLY A 532 -18.93 7.58 11.45
C GLY A 532 -17.51 7.10 11.68
N GLY A 533 -16.85 6.65 10.61
CA GLY A 533 -15.48 6.14 10.63
C GLY A 533 -15.06 5.59 9.27
N HIS A 534 -13.78 5.27 9.13
CA HIS A 534 -13.37 4.30 8.11
C HIS A 534 -13.77 2.90 8.59
N PHE A 535 -14.07 1.99 7.68
CA PHE A 535 -14.34 0.59 8.02
C PHE A 535 -13.33 -0.33 7.35
N CYS A 536 -12.84 -1.32 8.08
CA CYS A 536 -11.97 -2.37 7.55
C CYS A 536 -12.60 -3.74 7.86
N VAL A 537 -12.87 -4.53 6.83
CA VAL A 537 -13.18 -5.95 6.98
C VAL A 537 -11.89 -6.74 6.83
N ARG A 538 -11.52 -7.52 7.85
CA ARG A 538 -10.36 -8.42 7.79
C ARG A 538 -10.80 -9.88 7.80
N VAL A 539 -10.39 -10.62 6.78
CA VAL A 539 -10.67 -12.06 6.58
C VAL A 539 -9.40 -12.85 6.88
N GLN A 540 -9.51 -13.91 7.69
CA GLN A 540 -8.37 -14.67 8.20
C GLN A 540 -8.01 -15.89 7.33
N GLY A 541 -8.82 -16.20 6.32
CA GLY A 541 -8.67 -17.38 5.45
C GLY A 541 -9.21 -18.69 6.04
N ASP A 542 -9.59 -18.71 7.31
CA ASP A 542 -10.18 -19.87 8.01
C ASP A 542 -11.72 -19.90 7.97
N GLY A 543 -12.33 -19.13 7.07
CA GLY A 543 -13.78 -18.95 7.00
C GLY A 543 -14.33 -17.97 8.04
N THR A 544 -13.48 -17.18 8.71
CA THR A 544 -13.92 -16.10 9.62
C THR A 544 -13.43 -14.72 9.21
N PHE A 545 -14.19 -13.70 9.60
CA PHE A 545 -13.83 -12.31 9.40
C PHE A 545 -14.28 -11.39 10.54
N MET A 546 -13.64 -10.22 10.64
CA MET A 546 -13.93 -9.16 11.61
C MET A 546 -14.22 -7.85 10.88
N VAL A 547 -15.02 -6.98 11.49
CA VAL A 547 -15.20 -5.58 11.05
C VAL A 547 -14.59 -4.64 12.09
N PHE A 548 -13.75 -3.72 11.64
CA PHE A 548 -13.12 -2.69 12.48
C PHE A 548 -13.60 -1.31 12.05
N LYS A 549 -14.01 -0.50 13.02
CA LYS A 549 -14.22 0.93 12.83
C LYS A 549 -12.95 1.67 13.19
N LEU A 550 -12.40 2.42 12.25
CA LEU A 550 -11.20 3.23 12.45
C LEU A 550 -11.56 4.71 12.48
N LYS A 551 -10.88 5.45 13.34
CA LYS A 551 -11.05 6.90 13.50
C LYS A 551 -10.79 7.64 12.20
N ASP A 552 -11.72 8.51 11.81
CA ASP A 552 -11.70 9.31 10.58
C ASP A 552 -11.58 10.82 10.84
N THR A 553 -11.47 11.23 12.11
CA THR A 553 -11.34 12.63 12.52
C THR A 553 -9.89 13.11 12.53
N ASP A 554 -8.94 12.21 12.30
CA ASP A 554 -7.51 12.48 12.12
C ASP A 554 -6.85 11.31 11.34
N TYR A 555 -5.53 11.35 11.17
CA TYR A 555 -4.76 10.32 10.46
C TYR A 555 -4.12 9.26 11.39
N SER A 556 -4.63 9.10 12.63
CA SER A 556 -4.12 8.09 13.56
C SER A 556 -4.62 6.68 13.26
N TYR A 557 -5.80 6.57 12.63
CA TYR A 557 -6.48 5.32 12.32
C TYR A 557 -6.67 4.39 13.54
N GLU A 558 -6.86 4.99 14.72
CA GLU A 558 -7.17 4.27 15.95
C GLU A 558 -8.42 3.39 15.76
N VAL A 559 -8.36 2.14 16.25
CA VAL A 559 -9.52 1.24 16.28
C VAL A 559 -10.47 1.74 17.36
N LEU A 560 -11.63 2.24 16.93
CA LEU A 560 -12.70 2.71 17.80
C LEU A 560 -13.62 1.58 18.25
N ALA A 561 -13.84 0.59 17.38
CA ALA A 561 -14.67 -0.56 17.65
C ALA A 561 -14.27 -1.77 16.80
N SER A 562 -14.61 -2.97 17.27
CA SER A 562 -14.40 -4.24 16.58
C SER A 562 -15.66 -5.10 16.70
N TYR A 563 -16.05 -5.75 15.62
CA TYR A 563 -17.25 -6.60 15.54
C TYR A 563 -16.89 -7.95 14.94
N GLY A 564 -17.44 -9.01 15.52
CA GLY A 564 -17.19 -10.40 15.14
C GLY A 564 -16.49 -11.21 16.25
N PRO A 565 -15.90 -12.38 15.90
CA PRO A 565 -15.78 -12.91 14.54
C PRO A 565 -17.14 -13.30 13.95
N TYR A 566 -17.31 -13.02 12.66
CA TYR A 566 -18.38 -13.56 11.85
C TYR A 566 -17.88 -14.83 11.16
N SER A 567 -18.71 -15.86 11.10
CA SER A 567 -18.45 -17.07 10.31
C SER A 567 -19.10 -16.94 8.94
N CYS A 568 -18.40 -17.31 7.87
CA CYS A 568 -18.96 -17.41 6.52
C CYS A 568 -20.11 -18.44 6.47
N HIS A 569 -20.97 -18.36 5.45
CA HIS A 569 -22.15 -19.25 5.30
C HIS A 569 -21.81 -20.73 5.14
#